data_AF-A0A6J0DCA7-F1
#
_entry.id   AF-A0A6J0DCA7-F1
#
_cell.length_a   1.000
_cell.length_b   1.000
_cell.length_c   1.000
_cell.angle_alpha   90.00
_cell.angle_beta   90.00
_cell.angle_gamma   90.00
#
_symmetry.space_group_name_H-M   'P 1'
#
loop_
_entity.id
_entity.type
_entity.pdbx_description
1 polymer ?
#
loop_
_entity_poly.entity_id
_entity_poly.type
_entity_poly.pdbx_seq_one_letter_code
_entity_poly.pdbx_strand_id
1 'polypeptide(L)'
;MPLIRKHTQGTLLWHGSELAELLDQGEGAIRDFSEELVHQLARRDELEFEKEVKNSFITVLTEVQNKQKEQRELAKKRWKEKGLSLQSSGIEKGNQMPLKRFSMEGISNILQSGIRQTFGSSGADRQYLNTVIPYEKKSSPPSVEDLQMLTNILFAMKEDNEKVPTLLTDCILKVLRPT
;
A
#
# COMPACT_ATOMS: atom_id res chain seq x y z
N MET A 1 -28.93 -2.45 -82.89
CA MET A 1 -29.09 -3.14 -81.59
C MET A 1 -28.07 -2.65 -80.54
N PRO A 2 -28.19 -1.43 -79.97
CA PRO A 2 -27.26 -0.95 -78.92
C PRO A 2 -27.90 -0.78 -77.52
N LEU A 3 -29.22 -0.88 -77.39
CA LEU A 3 -29.95 -0.45 -76.18
C LEU A 3 -29.89 -1.46 -75.03
N ILE A 4 -29.80 -2.77 -75.35
CA ILE A 4 -29.76 -3.85 -74.34
C ILE A 4 -28.40 -3.93 -73.65
N ARG A 5 -27.29 -3.61 -74.35
CA ARG A 5 -25.94 -3.61 -73.76
C ARG A 5 -25.74 -2.53 -72.70
N LYS A 6 -26.39 -1.37 -72.83
CA LYS A 6 -26.29 -0.28 -71.85
C LYS A 6 -27.03 -0.60 -70.56
N HIS A 7 -28.18 -1.28 -70.66
CA HIS A 7 -28.96 -1.68 -69.49
C HIS A 7 -28.21 -2.71 -68.65
N THR A 8 -27.69 -3.79 -69.26
CA THR A 8 -26.93 -4.82 -68.53
C THR A 8 -25.63 -4.30 -67.94
N GLN A 9 -24.94 -3.37 -68.60
CA GLN A 9 -23.73 -2.74 -68.06
C GLN A 9 -24.05 -1.80 -66.88
N GLY A 10 -25.16 -1.06 -66.96
CA GLY A 10 -25.66 -0.25 -65.84
C GLY A 10 -26.00 -1.12 -64.63
N THR A 11 -26.79 -2.18 -64.80
CA THR A 11 -27.19 -3.08 -63.70
C THR A 11 -25.99 -3.73 -63.01
N LEU A 12 -24.96 -4.18 -63.75
CA LEU A 12 -23.75 -4.77 -63.15
C LEU A 12 -22.90 -3.74 -62.37
N LEU A 13 -22.85 -2.49 -62.83
CA LEU A 13 -22.18 -1.40 -62.11
C LEU A 13 -22.92 -1.05 -60.81
N TRP A 14 -24.25 -1.05 -60.80
CA TRP A 14 -25.06 -0.85 -59.59
C TRP A 14 -24.80 -1.95 -58.54
N HIS A 15 -24.80 -3.23 -58.96
CA HIS A 15 -24.53 -4.34 -58.03
C HIS A 15 -23.07 -4.34 -57.53
N GLY A 16 -22.11 -3.94 -58.39
CA GLY A 16 -20.72 -3.75 -57.98
C GLY A 16 -20.53 -2.57 -57.01
N SER A 17 -21.31 -1.50 -57.18
CA SER A 17 -21.29 -0.33 -56.30
C SER A 17 -21.91 -0.64 -54.93
N GLU A 18 -23.06 -1.34 -54.89
CA GLU A 18 -23.67 -1.79 -53.64
C GLU A 18 -22.76 -2.74 -52.85
N LEU A 19 -22.07 -3.66 -53.55
CA LEU A 19 -21.09 -4.55 -52.91
C LEU A 19 -19.88 -3.78 -52.37
N ALA A 20 -19.40 -2.76 -53.11
CA ALA A 20 -18.29 -1.92 -52.68
C ALA A 20 -18.67 -1.05 -51.46
N GLU A 21 -19.88 -0.48 -51.44
CA GLU A 21 -20.40 0.25 -50.28
C GLU A 21 -20.55 -0.66 -49.06
N LEU A 22 -21.03 -1.90 -49.24
CA LEU A 22 -21.14 -2.86 -48.15
C LEU A 22 -19.76 -3.29 -47.61
N LEU A 23 -18.78 -3.46 -48.50
CA LEU A 23 -17.40 -3.73 -48.12
C LEU A 23 -16.77 -2.56 -47.37
N ASP A 24 -16.94 -1.32 -47.86
CA ASP A 24 -16.45 -0.11 -47.20
C ASP A 24 -17.11 0.07 -45.82
N GLN A 25 -18.41 -0.20 -45.71
CA GLN A 25 -19.12 -0.21 -44.43
C GLN A 25 -18.57 -1.27 -43.49
N GLY A 26 -18.31 -2.48 -43.98
CA GLY A 26 -17.73 -3.57 -43.21
C GLY A 26 -16.30 -3.26 -42.73
N GLU A 27 -15.46 -2.76 -43.62
CA GLU A 27 -14.09 -2.33 -43.31
C GLU A 27 -14.07 -1.15 -42.33
N GLY A 28 -14.99 -0.20 -42.49
CA GLY A 28 -15.20 0.92 -41.56
C GLY A 28 -15.59 0.44 -40.17
N ALA A 29 -16.59 -0.43 -40.07
CA ALA A 29 -17.01 -1.00 -38.80
C ALA A 29 -15.89 -1.83 -38.13
N ILE A 30 -15.15 -2.63 -38.90
CA ILE A 30 -14.00 -3.40 -38.40
C ILE A 30 -12.92 -2.45 -37.85
N ARG A 31 -12.63 -1.35 -38.56
CA ARG A 31 -11.66 -0.34 -38.13
C ARG A 31 -12.09 0.30 -36.82
N ASP A 32 -13.35 0.72 -36.70
CA ASP A 32 -13.88 1.37 -35.51
C ASP A 32 -13.85 0.42 -34.30
N PHE A 33 -14.25 -0.85 -34.48
CA PHE A 33 -14.17 -1.86 -33.42
C PHE A 33 -12.73 -2.20 -33.02
N SER A 34 -11.82 -2.27 -34.00
CA SER A 34 -10.40 -2.50 -33.74
C SER A 34 -9.80 -1.37 -32.93
N GLU A 35 -10.11 -0.12 -33.28
CA GLU A 35 -9.68 1.07 -32.55
C GLU A 35 -10.21 1.06 -31.11
N GLU A 36 -11.50 0.79 -30.91
CA GLU A 36 -12.08 0.67 -29.56
C GLU A 36 -11.41 -0.45 -28.75
N LEU A 37 -11.15 -1.61 -29.37
CA LEU A 37 -10.47 -2.73 -28.72
C LEU A 37 -9.05 -2.36 -28.27
N VAL A 38 -8.30 -1.64 -29.10
CA VAL A 38 -6.96 -1.13 -28.73
C VAL A 38 -7.04 -0.20 -27.53
N HIS A 39 -7.99 0.73 -27.52
CA HIS A 39 -8.19 1.65 -26.39
C HIS A 39 -8.54 0.90 -25.09
N GLN A 40 -9.44 -0.07 -25.17
CA GLN A 40 -9.85 -0.89 -24.02
C GLN A 40 -8.69 -1.73 -23.48
N LEU A 41 -7.86 -2.32 -24.35
CA LEU A 41 -6.67 -3.07 -23.95
C LEU A 41 -5.66 -2.17 -23.23
N ALA A 42 -5.35 -1.00 -23.78
CA ALA A 42 -4.44 -0.05 -23.14
C ALA A 42 -4.95 0.38 -21.75
N ARG A 43 -6.25 0.67 -21.63
CA ARG A 43 -6.87 1.02 -20.34
C ARG A 43 -6.82 -0.13 -19.33
N ARG A 44 -7.04 -1.36 -19.80
CA ARG A 44 -6.97 -2.55 -18.93
C ARG A 44 -5.55 -2.74 -18.40
N ASP A 45 -4.53 -2.60 -19.26
CA ASP A 45 -3.14 -2.80 -18.88
C ASP A 45 -2.68 -1.72 -17.88
N GLU A 46 -3.12 -0.47 -18.05
CA GLU A 46 -2.90 0.61 -17.06
C GLU A 46 -3.50 0.25 -15.70
N LEU A 47 -4.75 -0.22 -15.67
CA LEU A 47 -5.41 -0.63 -14.42
C LEU A 47 -4.74 -1.86 -13.77
N GLU A 48 -4.24 -2.79 -14.58
CA GLU A 48 -3.49 -3.95 -14.10
C GLU A 48 -2.17 -3.53 -13.46
N PHE A 49 -1.44 -2.62 -14.09
CA PHE A 49 -0.23 -2.04 -13.53
C PHE A 49 -0.48 -1.33 -12.20
N GLU A 50 -1.50 -0.47 -12.12
CA GLU A 50 -1.86 0.17 -10.85
C GLU A 50 -2.16 -0.85 -9.75
N LYS A 51 -2.91 -1.90 -10.08
CA LYS A 51 -3.28 -2.97 -9.16
C LYS A 51 -2.05 -3.74 -8.70
N GLU A 52 -1.12 -4.04 -9.60
CA GLU A 52 0.12 -4.72 -9.26
C GLU A 52 0.98 -3.89 -8.29
N VAL A 53 1.13 -2.59 -8.56
CA VAL A 53 1.83 -1.67 -7.66
C VAL A 53 1.16 -1.62 -6.28
N LYS A 54 -0.18 -1.48 -6.23
CA LYS A 54 -0.96 -1.48 -4.98
C LYS A 54 -0.81 -2.79 -4.20
N ASN A 55 -0.88 -3.94 -4.88
CA ASN A 55 -0.73 -5.25 -4.26
C ASN A 55 0.69 -5.49 -3.73
N SER A 56 1.70 -5.07 -4.48
CA SER A 56 3.10 -5.13 -4.07
C SER A 56 3.31 -4.30 -2.79
N PHE A 57 2.81 -3.06 -2.78
CA PHE A 57 2.85 -2.20 -1.61
C PHE A 57 2.19 -2.85 -0.38
N ILE A 58 0.96 -3.35 -0.52
CA ILE A 58 0.23 -4.02 0.58
C ILE A 58 1.02 -5.21 1.12
N THR A 59 1.61 -6.02 0.24
CA THR A 59 2.39 -7.21 0.61
C THR A 59 3.60 -6.83 1.44
N VAL A 60 4.46 -5.94 0.93
CA VAL A 60 5.68 -5.52 1.64
C VAL A 60 5.33 -4.80 2.96
N LEU A 61 4.31 -3.94 2.95
CA LEU A 61 3.85 -3.26 4.17
C LEU A 61 3.42 -4.27 5.25
N THR A 62 2.62 -5.26 4.87
CA THR A 62 2.13 -6.31 5.80
C THR A 62 3.30 -7.11 6.36
N GLU A 63 4.28 -7.46 5.54
CA GLU A 63 5.48 -8.18 5.98
C GLU A 63 6.32 -7.36 6.98
N VAL A 64 6.58 -6.08 6.67
CA VAL A 64 7.32 -5.19 7.57
C VAL A 64 6.60 -5.04 8.91
N GLN A 65 5.27 -4.88 8.88
CA GLN A 65 4.45 -4.80 10.09
C GLN A 65 4.49 -6.11 10.89
N ASN A 66 4.42 -7.27 10.22
CA ASN A 66 4.51 -8.58 10.87
C ASN A 66 5.89 -8.80 11.52
N LYS A 67 6.99 -8.46 10.83
CA LYS A 67 8.37 -8.52 11.36
C LYS A 67 8.48 -7.65 12.62
N GLN A 68 7.97 -6.42 12.58
CA GLN A 68 7.97 -5.54 13.76
C GLN A 68 7.15 -6.09 14.93
N LYS A 69 5.96 -6.67 14.66
CA LYS A 69 5.11 -7.29 15.68
C LYS A 69 5.80 -8.47 16.34
N GLU A 70 6.46 -9.33 15.57
CA GLU A 70 7.22 -10.47 16.09
C GLU A 70 8.36 -10.02 17.00
N GLN A 71 9.14 -9.02 16.58
CA GLN A 71 10.21 -8.43 17.41
C GLN A 71 9.67 -7.89 18.74
N ARG A 72 8.49 -7.26 18.73
CA ARG A 72 7.82 -6.76 19.93
C ARG A 72 7.40 -7.89 20.88
N GLU A 73 6.88 -9.00 20.35
CA GLU A 73 6.47 -10.16 21.16
C GLU A 73 7.67 -10.92 21.72
N LEU A 74 8.75 -11.08 20.94
CA LEU A 74 10.01 -11.66 21.42
C LEU A 74 10.63 -10.83 22.55
N ALA A 75 10.59 -9.51 22.45
CA ALA A 75 11.05 -8.62 23.52
C ALA A 75 10.23 -8.78 24.81
N LYS A 76 8.90 -8.92 24.70
CA LYS A 76 8.01 -9.17 25.86
C LYS A 76 8.28 -10.53 26.52
N LYS A 77 8.51 -11.59 25.72
CA LYS A 77 8.88 -12.92 26.26
C LYS A 77 10.22 -12.88 27.01
N ARG A 78 11.24 -12.24 26.42
CA ARG A 78 12.54 -12.01 27.07
C ARG A 78 12.43 -11.24 28.38
N TRP A 79 11.53 -10.26 28.47
CA TRP A 79 11.29 -9.52 29.72
C TRP A 79 10.62 -10.37 30.80
N LYS A 80 9.69 -11.27 30.42
CA LYS A 80 9.05 -12.20 31.36
C LYS A 80 10.03 -13.24 31.91
N GLU A 81 10.92 -13.76 31.06
CA GLU A 81 11.95 -14.73 31.47
C GLU A 81 13.03 -14.08 32.36
N LYS A 82 13.47 -12.86 32.03
CA LYS A 82 14.42 -12.10 32.86
C LYS A 82 13.82 -11.65 34.21
N GLY A 83 12.51 -11.44 34.28
CA GLY A 83 11.81 -11.13 35.53
C GLY A 83 11.64 -12.33 36.46
N LEU A 84 11.63 -13.57 35.92
CA LEU A 84 11.54 -14.80 36.71
C LEU A 84 12.91 -15.30 37.21
N SER A 85 14.01 -14.87 36.60
CA SER A 85 15.36 -15.31 36.97
C SER A 85 15.97 -14.53 38.15
N LEU A 86 15.35 -13.45 38.64
CA LEU A 86 15.87 -12.66 39.75
C LEU A 86 15.40 -13.12 41.15
N GLN A 87 14.71 -14.27 41.24
CA GLN A 87 14.21 -14.81 42.51
C GLN A 87 14.67 -16.25 42.75
N SER A 88 15.97 -16.51 42.59
CA SER A 88 16.57 -17.76 43.10
C SER A 88 18.05 -17.59 43.43
N SER A 89 18.36 -16.78 44.45
CA SER A 89 19.63 -16.84 45.19
C SER A 89 19.52 -16.03 46.49
N GLY A 90 19.59 -16.70 47.64
CA GLY A 90 19.74 -16.06 48.96
C GLY A 90 18.85 -16.66 50.04
N ILE A 91 19.44 -17.51 50.88
CA ILE A 91 18.84 -18.18 52.04
C ILE A 91 18.97 -17.27 53.28
N GLU A 92 17.95 -17.30 54.15
CA GLU A 92 17.92 -17.05 55.62
C GLU A 92 17.24 -15.79 56.21
N LYS A 93 16.21 -16.12 57.03
CA LYS A 93 15.71 -15.49 58.27
C LYS A 93 14.87 -14.20 58.19
N GLY A 94 13.58 -14.36 58.47
CA GLY A 94 12.69 -13.29 58.94
C GLY A 94 11.21 -13.68 58.91
N ASN A 95 10.65 -13.89 60.10
CA ASN A 95 9.26 -14.28 60.43
C ASN A 95 8.11 -13.71 59.56
N GLN A 96 7.05 -14.53 59.52
CA GLN A 96 5.61 -14.19 59.40
C GLN A 96 5.00 -13.90 58.01
N MET A 97 4.08 -14.79 57.63
CA MET A 97 2.91 -14.51 56.78
C MET A 97 1.67 -14.59 57.69
N PRO A 98 0.63 -13.76 57.48
CA PRO A 98 -0.37 -14.10 56.45
C PRO A 98 -0.88 -12.91 55.61
N LEU A 99 -1.47 -13.29 54.48
CA LEU A 99 -1.95 -12.48 53.37
C LEU A 99 -3.05 -11.45 53.71
N LYS A 100 -3.05 -10.40 52.87
CA LYS A 100 -4.20 -9.70 52.22
C LYS A 100 -4.68 -8.38 52.84
N ARG A 101 -4.26 -7.26 52.24
CA ARG A 101 -5.19 -6.19 51.85
C ARG A 101 -4.63 -5.38 50.67
N PHE A 102 -5.50 -5.15 49.71
CA PHE A 102 -5.29 -4.52 48.40
C PHE A 102 -4.41 -3.27 48.47
N SER A 103 -3.38 -3.22 47.62
CA SER A 103 -2.59 -2.00 47.45
C SER A 103 -3.32 -1.02 46.54
N MET A 104 -3.21 0.25 46.89
CA MET A 104 -4.04 1.37 46.42
C MET A 104 -3.53 1.96 45.10
N GLU A 105 -2.86 1.18 44.24
CA GLU A 105 -2.33 1.68 42.95
C GLU A 105 -3.43 1.83 41.88
N GLY A 106 -4.60 1.21 42.11
CA GLY A 106 -5.70 1.15 41.13
C GLY A 106 -6.32 2.50 40.76
N ILE A 107 -6.24 3.51 41.64
CA ILE A 107 -6.82 4.83 41.37
C ILE A 107 -5.78 5.77 40.71
N SER A 108 -4.49 5.56 40.97
CA SER A 108 -3.40 6.33 40.35
C SER A 108 -3.27 6.01 38.85
N ASN A 109 -3.52 4.76 38.45
CA ASN A 109 -3.52 4.37 37.03
C ASN A 109 -4.71 4.93 36.25
N ILE A 110 -5.88 5.12 36.88
CA ILE A 110 -7.07 5.68 36.21
C ILE A 110 -6.89 7.19 35.95
N LEU A 111 -6.32 7.94 36.91
CA LEU A 111 -6.03 9.36 36.72
C LEU A 111 -4.88 9.61 35.72
N GLN A 112 -3.89 8.70 35.65
CA GLN A 112 -2.79 8.78 34.67
C GLN A 112 -3.20 8.38 33.24
N SER A 113 -4.22 7.54 33.07
CA SER A 113 -4.68 7.09 31.75
C SER A 113 -5.69 8.04 31.09
N GLY A 114 -6.36 8.91 31.86
CA GLY A 114 -7.36 9.85 31.31
C GLY A 114 -6.79 11.03 30.51
N ILE A 115 -5.55 11.47 30.78
CA ILE A 115 -4.98 12.69 30.15
C ILE A 115 -3.81 12.37 29.18
N ARG A 116 -3.31 11.11 29.16
CA ARG A 116 -2.23 10.67 28.24
C ARG A 116 -2.71 10.20 26.86
N GLN A 117 -3.93 10.55 26.45
CA GLN A 117 -4.52 10.09 25.19
C GLN A 117 -4.42 11.07 24.01
N THR A 118 -3.80 12.25 24.14
CA THR A 118 -3.78 13.17 22.99
C THR A 118 -2.45 13.79 22.58
N PHE A 119 -1.54 14.23 23.46
CA PHE A 119 -0.29 14.83 22.98
C PHE A 119 0.88 14.55 23.93
N GLY A 120 1.99 14.08 23.35
CA GLY A 120 3.08 13.42 24.07
C GLY A 120 3.95 14.32 24.95
N SER A 121 4.73 13.71 25.83
CA SER A 121 6.05 14.23 26.19
C SER A 121 6.93 13.17 26.85
N SER A 122 8.12 13.11 26.27
CA SER A 122 9.42 12.49 26.60
C SER A 122 9.65 11.89 28.00
N GLY A 123 10.21 10.67 27.99
CA GLY A 123 10.82 10.04 29.15
C GLY A 123 11.60 8.79 28.75
N ALA A 124 12.85 9.01 28.32
CA ALA A 124 13.99 8.09 28.22
C ALA A 124 13.78 6.70 27.60
N ASP A 125 14.66 6.41 26.64
CA ASP A 125 14.78 5.18 25.86
C ASP A 125 13.65 4.94 24.89
N ARG A 126 14.03 4.48 23.69
CA ARG A 126 13.20 4.20 22.52
C ARG A 126 13.23 5.32 21.46
N GLN A 127 14.42 5.60 20.90
CA GLN A 127 14.54 6.07 19.51
C GLN A 127 14.08 4.94 18.56
N TYR A 128 12.78 4.67 18.52
CA TYR A 128 12.20 3.88 17.44
C TYR A 128 11.81 4.91 16.42
N LEU A 129 12.24 4.67 15.19
CA LEU A 129 11.93 5.42 13.98
C LEU A 129 10.46 5.87 13.99
N ASN A 130 10.20 7.07 14.54
CA ASN A 130 8.92 7.74 14.53
C ASN A 130 8.82 8.56 13.24
N THR A 131 9.19 7.95 12.12
CA THR A 131 8.95 8.57 10.82
C THR A 131 7.46 8.45 10.58
N VAL A 132 6.75 9.46 11.06
CA VAL A 132 5.44 9.83 10.54
C VAL A 132 5.67 10.03 9.05
N ILE A 133 5.27 9.05 8.24
CA ILE A 133 5.22 9.20 6.79
C ILE A 133 4.30 10.40 6.57
N PRO A 134 4.79 11.52 6.00
CA PRO A 134 3.95 12.70 5.76
C PRO A 134 2.81 12.30 4.82
N TYR A 135 1.64 12.05 5.39
CA TYR A 135 0.43 11.78 4.64
C TYR A 135 -0.38 13.07 4.59
N GLU A 136 -0.33 13.75 3.46
CA GLU A 136 -1.27 14.82 3.18
C GLU A 136 -2.62 14.15 2.92
N LYS A 137 -3.63 14.43 3.74
CA LYS A 137 -5.00 13.91 3.59
C LYS A 137 -5.69 14.61 2.40
N LYS A 138 -5.09 14.54 1.22
CA LYS A 138 -5.75 14.88 -0.04
C LYS A 138 -6.89 13.88 -0.21
N SER A 139 -8.05 14.34 -0.66
CA SER A 139 -9.22 13.49 -0.89
C SER A 139 -9.01 12.43 -1.99
N SER A 140 -7.85 12.44 -2.66
CA SER A 140 -7.44 11.48 -3.67
C SER A 140 -6.58 10.37 -3.05
N PRO A 141 -6.76 9.10 -3.47
CA PRO A 141 -5.84 8.04 -3.13
C PRO A 141 -4.40 8.40 -3.58
N PRO A 142 -3.37 7.90 -2.88
CA PRO A 142 -1.97 8.16 -3.23
C PRO A 142 -1.67 7.72 -4.67
N SER A 143 -0.81 8.49 -5.36
CA SER A 143 -0.44 8.21 -6.74
C SER A 143 0.37 6.91 -6.86
N VAL A 144 0.41 6.32 -8.06
CA VAL A 144 1.20 5.11 -8.34
C VAL A 144 2.69 5.36 -8.03
N GLU A 145 3.20 6.54 -8.39
CA GLU A 145 4.56 6.98 -8.12
C GLU A 145 4.86 7.04 -6.61
N ASP A 146 3.95 7.61 -5.83
CA ASP A 146 4.10 7.68 -4.37
C ASP A 146 4.11 6.27 -3.77
N LEU A 147 3.24 5.39 -4.26
CA LEU A 147 3.19 4.00 -3.82
C LEU A 147 4.49 3.24 -4.13
N GLN A 148 5.07 3.44 -5.31
CA GLN A 148 6.35 2.83 -5.67
C GLN A 148 7.49 3.32 -4.77
N MET A 149 7.54 4.64 -4.51
CA MET A 149 8.53 5.22 -3.60
C MET A 149 8.39 4.66 -2.17
N LEU A 150 7.17 4.59 -1.65
CA LEU A 150 6.89 4.00 -0.34
C LEU A 150 7.23 2.51 -0.30
N THR A 151 6.93 1.76 -1.37
CA THR A 151 7.28 0.34 -1.49
C THR A 151 8.80 0.14 -1.43
N ASN A 152 9.58 0.97 -2.13
CA ASN A 152 11.04 0.91 -2.11
C ASN A 152 11.61 1.19 -0.71
N ILE A 153 11.04 2.15 0.03
CA ILE A 153 11.42 2.42 1.41
C ILE A 153 11.12 1.20 2.29
N LEU A 154 9.92 0.63 2.18
CA LEU A 154 9.53 -0.54 2.97
C LEU A 154 10.42 -1.76 2.67
N PHE A 155 10.81 -1.95 1.41
CA PHE A 155 11.74 -2.99 1.00
C PHE A 155 13.13 -2.77 1.61
N ALA A 156 13.65 -1.55 1.51
CA ALA A 156 14.93 -1.18 2.12
C ALA A 156 14.91 -1.37 3.65
N MET A 157 13.78 -1.07 4.32
CA MET A 157 13.60 -1.33 5.75
C MET A 157 13.53 -2.82 6.07
N LYS A 158 12.88 -3.62 5.23
CA LYS A 158 12.80 -5.08 5.40
C LYS A 158 14.18 -5.73 5.34
N GLU A 159 15.03 -5.27 4.43
CA GLU A 159 16.39 -5.77 4.19
C GLU A 159 17.46 -5.14 5.07
N ASP A 160 17.09 -4.26 6.02
CA ASP A 160 18.03 -3.53 6.87
C ASP A 160 19.09 -2.76 6.04
N ASN A 161 18.65 -2.21 4.89
CA ASN A 161 19.49 -1.54 3.90
C ASN A 161 19.89 -0.13 4.36
N GLU A 162 21.18 0.20 4.28
CA GLU A 162 21.73 1.50 4.70
C GLU A 162 21.17 2.70 3.90
N LYS A 163 20.52 2.46 2.76
CA LYS A 163 19.91 3.51 1.92
C LYS A 163 18.57 4.04 2.45
N VAL A 164 17.99 3.42 3.47
CA VAL A 164 16.70 3.86 4.06
C VAL A 164 16.68 5.35 4.41
N PRO A 165 17.69 5.94 5.09
CA PRO A 165 17.69 7.37 5.42
C PRO A 165 17.68 8.26 4.18
N THR A 166 18.40 7.87 3.13
CA THR A 166 18.43 8.60 1.85
C THR A 166 17.06 8.55 1.16
N LEU A 167 16.46 7.37 1.04
CA LEU A 167 15.14 7.20 0.43
C LEU A 167 14.03 7.96 1.18
N LEU A 168 14.11 7.99 2.52
CA LEU A 168 13.21 8.79 3.35
C LEU A 168 13.39 10.29 3.10
N THR A 169 14.64 10.76 2.98
CA THR A 169 14.96 12.16 2.70
C THR A 169 14.38 12.58 1.34
N ASP A 170 14.59 11.77 0.31
CA ASP A 170 14.07 12.03 -1.03
C ASP A 170 12.53 12.09 -1.05
N CYS A 171 11.88 11.15 -0.36
CA CYS A 171 10.43 11.13 -0.19
C CYS A 171 9.91 12.40 0.49
N ILE A 172 10.53 12.81 1.60
CA ILE A 172 10.15 14.03 2.32
C ILE A 172 10.34 15.26 1.43
N LEU A 173 11.46 15.36 0.71
CA LEU A 173 11.74 16.50 -0.16
C LEU A 173 10.76 16.59 -1.35
N LYS A 174 10.37 15.45 -1.93
CA LYS A 174 9.39 15.38 -3.03
C LYS A 174 7.98 15.78 -2.58
N VAL A 175 7.59 15.43 -1.34
CA VAL A 175 6.30 15.82 -0.75
C VAL A 175 6.28 17.29 -0.30
N LEU A 176 7.39 17.81 0.24
CA LEU A 176 7.48 19.18 0.76
C LEU A 176 7.75 20.26 -0.29
N ARG A 177 8.24 19.90 -1.48
CA ARG A 177 8.35 20.81 -2.62
C ARG A 177 7.65 20.21 -3.84
N PRO A 178 6.33 20.36 -3.93
CA PRO A 178 5.63 20.07 -5.18
C PRO A 178 6.14 21.07 -6.24
N THR A 179 6.71 20.57 -7.33
CA THR A 179 6.89 21.32 -8.58
C THR A 179 5.55 21.65 -9.21
#